data_AF-A0A7S0AH13-F1
#
_entry.id   AF-A0A7S0AH13-F1
#
_cell.length_a   1.000
_cell.length_b   1.000
_cell.length_c   1.000
_cell.angle_alpha   90.00
_cell.angle_beta   90.00
_cell.angle_gamma   90.00
#
_symmetry.space_group_name_H-M   'P 1'
#
loop_
_entity.id
_entity.type
_entity.pdbx_description
1 polymer ?
#
loop_
_entity_poly.entity_id
_entity_poly.type
_entity_poly.pdbx_seq_one_letter_code
_entity_poly.pdbx_strand_id
1 'polypeptide(L)'
;DDGSGGGVRHCSAREGSYLNRLRSVCKASDLDVPFLLVINFVLPFGNLLAYHYRPDGTNGGAINTEREAFAPSERLWRRFLEGDKKYRDQRLKFIPRMVEGPWMVKKMVGSAPALIAQKLPTTTYGSLEEGYLEISLDVTAGPAIANTIATTVAGKSDAVTVDLAFLIEGLVDEEELPEQLLALFRLHHVNMKKTLNTEVKWAEDIKERAVLRMPNSGGVEML
;
A
#
# COMPACT_ATOMS: atom_id res chain seq x y z
N ASP A 1 22.53 9.87 -14.79
CA ASP A 1 22.75 10.50 -13.48
C ASP A 1 22.37 9.49 -12.42
N ASP A 2 23.36 8.72 -12.00
CA ASP A 2 23.28 7.59 -11.07
C ASP A 2 23.29 8.11 -9.63
N GLY A 3 22.15 8.69 -9.23
CA GLY A 3 21.93 9.28 -7.92
C GLY A 3 22.03 8.27 -6.77
N SER A 4 23.24 8.09 -6.25
CA SER A 4 23.57 7.49 -4.96
C SER A 4 23.19 8.42 -3.79
N GLY A 5 21.94 8.91 -3.78
CA GLY A 5 21.34 9.66 -2.68
C GLY A 5 20.25 8.81 -2.04
N GLY A 6 20.48 8.35 -0.80
CA GLY A 6 19.54 7.55 0.01
C GLY A 6 18.36 8.36 0.51
N GLY A 7 17.56 8.90 -0.39
CA GLY A 7 16.27 9.53 -0.09
C GLY A 7 15.11 8.57 -0.36
N VAL A 8 14.02 8.76 0.39
CA VAL A 8 12.72 8.13 0.09
C VAL A 8 12.35 8.40 -1.37
N ARG A 9 12.23 7.33 -2.16
CA ARG A 9 11.90 7.42 -3.59
C ARG A 9 10.38 7.37 -3.76
N HIS A 10 9.83 8.36 -4.44
CA HIS A 10 8.44 8.37 -4.93
C HIS A 10 8.24 7.23 -5.93
N CYS A 11 7.81 6.06 -5.44
CA CYS A 11 7.82 4.83 -6.21
C CYS A 11 6.74 4.85 -7.30
N SER A 12 5.62 5.51 -7.05
CA SER A 12 4.50 5.61 -7.99
C SER A 12 4.77 6.50 -9.19
N ALA A 13 5.69 7.49 -9.08
CA ALA A 13 6.08 8.33 -10.21
C ALA A 13 7.02 7.64 -11.21
N ARG A 14 7.62 6.50 -10.86
CA ARG A 14 8.49 5.75 -11.78
C ARG A 14 7.70 5.33 -13.01
N GLU A 15 8.31 5.44 -14.20
CA GLU A 15 7.68 5.04 -15.46
C GLU A 15 7.14 3.60 -15.41
N GLY A 16 7.96 2.67 -14.88
CA GLY A 16 7.59 1.28 -14.62
C GLY A 16 6.89 1.04 -13.28
N SER A 17 6.17 2.02 -12.71
CA SER A 17 5.38 1.78 -11.49
C SER A 17 4.11 0.96 -11.80
N TYR A 18 3.57 0.26 -10.79
CA TYR A 18 2.28 -0.40 -10.94
C TYR A 18 1.16 0.59 -11.29
N LEU A 19 1.17 1.78 -10.70
CA LEU A 19 0.19 2.83 -10.95
C LEU A 19 0.17 3.25 -12.43
N ASN A 20 1.34 3.54 -13.01
CA ASN A 20 1.44 3.94 -14.41
C ASN A 20 1.05 2.81 -15.38
N ARG A 21 1.38 1.57 -15.03
CA ARG A 21 0.90 0.39 -15.77
C ARG A 21 -0.62 0.23 -15.68
N LEU A 22 -1.20 0.37 -14.49
CA LEU A 22 -2.65 0.28 -14.29
C LEU A 22 -3.38 1.35 -15.12
N ARG A 23 -2.92 2.60 -15.07
CA ARG A 23 -3.44 3.70 -15.89
C ARG A 23 -3.42 3.36 -17.38
N SER A 24 -2.33 2.75 -17.86
CA SER A 24 -2.19 2.36 -19.26
C SER A 24 -3.20 1.28 -19.66
N VAL A 25 -3.40 0.26 -18.82
CA VAL A 25 -4.35 -0.83 -19.08
C VAL A 25 -5.80 -0.34 -19.03
N CYS A 26 -6.15 0.48 -18.04
CA CYS A 26 -7.47 1.09 -17.91
C CYS A 26 -7.79 1.94 -19.15
N LYS A 27 -6.87 2.82 -19.56
CA LYS A 27 -7.03 3.63 -20.78
C LYS A 27 -7.21 2.79 -22.04
N ALA A 28 -6.43 1.72 -22.20
CA ALA A 28 -6.55 0.83 -23.36
C ALA A 28 -7.85 0.01 -23.36
N SER A 29 -8.51 -0.12 -22.21
CA SER A 29 -9.73 -0.92 -22.04
C SER A 29 -10.99 -0.06 -21.86
N ASP A 30 -10.88 1.27 -21.99
CA ASP A 30 -11.96 2.24 -21.72
C ASP A 30 -12.56 2.09 -20.31
N LEU A 31 -11.69 1.96 -19.31
CA LEU A 31 -12.06 1.82 -17.90
C LEU A 31 -11.51 3.00 -17.08
N ASP A 32 -12.25 3.36 -16.03
CA ASP A 32 -11.76 4.30 -15.02
C ASP A 32 -10.62 3.68 -14.20
N VAL A 33 -9.68 4.54 -13.79
CA VAL A 33 -8.60 4.15 -12.89
C VAL A 33 -9.09 4.32 -11.46
N PRO A 34 -9.12 3.26 -10.65
CA PRO A 34 -9.54 3.41 -9.26
C PRO A 34 -8.51 4.18 -8.45
N PHE A 35 -8.97 4.88 -7.40
CA PHE A 35 -8.08 5.47 -6.41
C PHE A 35 -7.22 4.39 -5.74
N LEU A 36 -5.90 4.60 -5.67
CA LEU A 36 -4.98 3.67 -5.02
C LEU A 36 -4.36 4.27 -3.74
N LEU A 37 -4.47 3.54 -2.64
CA LEU A 37 -3.61 3.74 -1.47
C LEU A 37 -2.36 2.87 -1.61
N VAL A 38 -1.20 3.50 -1.70
CA VAL A 38 0.10 2.82 -1.80
C VAL A 38 0.81 2.93 -0.47
N ILE A 39 1.19 1.80 0.12
CA ILE A 39 2.01 1.76 1.34
C ILE A 39 3.40 1.27 0.93
N ASN A 40 4.40 2.10 1.14
CA ASN A 40 5.79 1.80 0.84
C ASN A 40 6.59 1.76 2.14
N PHE A 41 7.20 0.61 2.46
CA PHE A 41 8.27 0.57 3.45
C PHE A 41 9.62 0.63 2.72
N VAL A 42 10.41 1.65 3.00
CA VAL A 42 11.81 1.72 2.59
C VAL A 42 12.62 0.96 3.64
N LEU A 43 13.11 -0.22 3.28
CA LEU A 43 13.82 -1.14 4.18
C LEU A 43 15.30 -1.23 3.77
N PRO A 44 16.20 -1.65 4.69
CA PRO A 44 17.64 -1.78 4.39
C PRO A 44 17.97 -2.69 3.20
N PHE A 45 17.06 -3.58 2.84
CA PHE A 45 17.24 -4.62 1.81
C PHE A 45 16.32 -4.43 0.60
N GLY A 46 15.56 -3.34 0.52
CA GLY A 46 14.65 -3.05 -0.58
C GLY A 46 13.35 -2.37 -0.15
N ASN A 47 12.42 -2.19 -1.09
CA ASN A 47 11.11 -1.62 -0.81
C ASN A 47 10.05 -2.71 -0.72
N LEU A 48 9.19 -2.64 0.31
CA LEU A 48 7.94 -3.39 0.36
C LEU A 48 6.81 -2.46 -0.05
N LEU A 49 6.30 -2.64 -1.26
CA LEU A 49 5.18 -1.89 -1.82
C LEU A 49 3.89 -2.71 -1.76
N ALA A 50 2.87 -2.15 -1.14
CA ALA A 50 1.52 -2.72 -1.10
C ALA A 50 0.52 -1.72 -1.70
N TYR A 51 -0.14 -2.14 -2.79
CA TYR A 51 -1.15 -1.36 -3.50
C TYR A 51 -2.54 -1.80 -3.04
N HIS A 52 -3.31 -0.87 -2.49
CA HIS A 52 -4.65 -1.12 -1.99
C HIS A 52 -5.65 -0.33 -2.81
N TYR A 53 -6.68 -1.04 -3.24
CA TYR A 53 -7.87 -0.45 -3.81
C TYR A 53 -8.98 -0.49 -2.74
N ARG A 54 -9.54 0.68 -2.42
CA ARG A 54 -10.75 0.77 -1.59
C ARG A 54 -11.93 1.06 -2.51
N PRO A 55 -12.89 0.13 -2.64
CA PRO A 55 -14.13 0.42 -3.33
C PRO A 55 -14.97 1.46 -2.57
N ASP A 56 -15.68 2.30 -3.31
CA ASP A 56 -16.72 3.17 -2.77
C ASP A 56 -18.00 2.39 -2.54
N GLY A 57 -18.37 2.22 -1.27
CA GLY A 57 -19.64 1.62 -0.88
C GLY A 57 -19.91 0.22 -1.44
N THR A 58 -21.20 -0.13 -1.49
CA THR A 58 -21.72 -1.50 -1.66
C THR A 58 -21.46 -2.14 -3.02
N ASN A 59 -21.10 -1.37 -4.04
CA ASN A 59 -21.05 -1.86 -5.43
C ASN A 59 -19.64 -1.97 -6.02
N GLY A 60 -18.59 -1.65 -5.26
CA GLY A 60 -17.23 -1.85 -5.78
C GLY A 60 -16.75 -0.76 -6.75
N GLY A 61 -17.31 0.46 -6.72
CA GLY A 61 -16.92 1.56 -7.61
C GLY A 61 -15.64 2.29 -7.14
N ALA A 62 -15.03 3.15 -7.97
CA ALA A 62 -13.97 4.04 -7.50
C ALA A 62 -14.52 5.02 -6.44
N ILE A 63 -13.68 5.49 -5.49
CA ILE A 63 -14.05 6.53 -4.52
C ILE A 63 -14.73 7.69 -5.23
N ASN A 64 -16.03 7.89 -5.00
CA ASN A 64 -16.74 9.06 -5.47
C ASN A 64 -16.44 10.22 -4.51
N THR A 65 -15.49 11.05 -4.91
CA THR A 65 -15.09 12.24 -4.16
C THR A 65 -16.16 13.32 -4.12
N GLU A 66 -17.22 13.23 -4.91
CA GLU A 66 -18.36 14.18 -4.91
C GLU A 66 -19.50 13.71 -4.01
N ARG A 67 -19.51 12.44 -3.60
CA ARG A 67 -20.51 11.92 -2.67
C ARG A 67 -20.22 12.43 -1.25
N GLU A 68 -21.28 12.91 -0.60
CA GLU A 68 -21.23 13.30 0.81
C GLU A 68 -20.82 12.08 1.65
N ALA A 69 -19.79 12.25 2.49
CA ALA A 69 -19.29 11.18 3.34
C ALA A 69 -20.22 10.99 4.55
N PHE A 70 -21.09 9.98 4.48
CA PHE A 70 -22.15 9.78 5.47
C PHE A 70 -21.65 9.09 6.73
N ALA A 71 -20.67 8.17 6.62
CA ALA A 71 -20.11 7.51 7.78
C ALA A 71 -18.96 8.33 8.43
N PRO A 72 -18.82 8.32 9.78
CA PRO A 72 -17.67 8.90 10.49
C PRO A 72 -16.31 8.55 9.87
N SER A 73 -16.11 7.28 9.53
CA SER A 73 -14.87 6.79 8.93
C SER A 73 -14.61 7.29 7.50
N GLU A 74 -15.66 7.52 6.72
CA GLU A 74 -15.54 8.08 5.37
C GLU A 74 -15.14 9.55 5.44
N ARG A 75 -15.70 10.31 6.39
CA ARG A 75 -15.28 11.70 6.65
C ARG A 75 -13.84 11.76 7.13
N LEU A 76 -13.46 10.88 8.07
CA LEU A 76 -12.10 10.80 8.57
C LEU A 76 -11.10 10.44 7.45
N TRP A 77 -11.46 9.49 6.58
CA TRP A 77 -10.66 9.14 5.41
C TRP A 77 -10.47 10.32 4.47
N ARG A 78 -11.55 11.02 4.11
CA ARG A 78 -11.50 12.21 3.26
C ARG A 78 -10.62 13.30 3.87
N ARG A 79 -10.84 13.63 5.16
CA ARG A 79 -10.00 14.60 5.90
C ARG A 79 -8.52 14.19 5.91
N PHE A 80 -8.22 12.89 6.00
CA PHE A 80 -6.83 12.41 5.93
C PHE A 80 -6.22 12.56 4.55
N LEU A 81 -6.98 12.30 3.48
CA LEU A 81 -6.54 12.50 2.11
C LEU A 81 -6.28 13.98 1.80
N GLU A 82 -7.17 14.88 2.23
CA GLU A 82 -7.07 16.33 2.02
C GLU A 82 -6.13 17.01 3.02
N GLY A 83 -5.86 16.36 4.16
CA GLY A 83 -5.08 16.91 5.25
C GLY A 83 -3.61 17.11 4.93
N ASP A 84 -2.98 18.05 5.63
CA ASP A 84 -1.54 18.29 5.49
C ASP A 84 -0.70 17.18 6.16
N LYS A 85 0.63 17.28 6.02
CA LYS A 85 1.56 16.33 6.64
C LYS A 85 1.36 16.22 8.15
N LYS A 86 1.16 17.35 8.84
CA LYS A 86 0.98 17.38 10.29
C LYS A 86 -0.27 16.61 10.71
N TYR A 87 -1.38 16.81 10.00
CA TYR A 87 -2.63 16.09 10.24
C TYR A 87 -2.46 14.59 10.05
N ARG A 88 -1.84 14.18 8.94
CA ARG A 88 -1.59 12.76 8.63
C ARG A 88 -0.64 12.10 9.64
N ASP A 89 0.44 12.78 10.01
CA ASP A 89 1.45 12.25 10.93
C ASP A 89 0.88 12.00 12.34
N GLN A 90 -0.09 12.83 12.76
CA GLN A 90 -0.75 12.68 14.05
C GLN A 90 -1.76 11.54 14.09
N ARG A 91 -2.14 10.97 12.94
CA ARG A 91 -3.26 10.02 12.84
C ARG A 91 -2.93 8.70 12.17
N LEU A 92 -1.84 8.59 11.42
CA LEU A 92 -1.50 7.32 10.77
C LEU A 92 -1.11 6.27 11.83
N LYS A 93 -2.04 5.37 12.13
CA LYS A 93 -1.90 4.30 13.12
C LYS A 93 -1.51 3.01 12.42
N PHE A 94 -0.54 2.30 12.98
CA PHE A 94 -0.01 1.03 12.49
C PHE A 94 -0.07 -0.02 13.58
N ILE A 95 -0.52 -1.22 13.23
CA ILE A 95 -0.60 -2.36 14.13
C ILE A 95 0.07 -3.55 13.45
N PRO A 96 1.31 -3.91 13.82
CA PRO A 96 1.92 -5.15 13.39
C PRO A 96 1.46 -6.30 14.29
N ARG A 97 1.34 -7.51 13.75
CA ARG A 97 1.12 -8.72 14.53
C ARG A 97 1.88 -9.89 13.94
N MET A 98 2.82 -10.44 14.69
CA MET A 98 3.48 -11.68 14.31
C MET A 98 2.63 -12.89 14.73
N VAL A 99 1.94 -13.49 13.76
CA VAL A 99 1.11 -14.69 13.94
C VAL A 99 1.98 -15.91 14.16
N GLU A 100 3.02 -16.06 13.35
CA GLU A 100 3.95 -17.19 13.39
C GLU A 100 5.39 -16.69 13.35
N GLY A 101 6.26 -17.37 14.09
CA GLY A 101 7.69 -17.03 14.14
C GLY A 101 8.32 -17.33 15.50
N PRO A 102 9.66 -17.27 15.60
CA PRO A 102 10.37 -17.50 16.85
C PRO A 102 9.93 -16.50 17.93
N TRP A 103 9.78 -16.97 19.17
CA TRP A 103 9.29 -16.15 20.30
C TRP A 103 10.07 -14.84 20.47
N MET A 104 11.39 -14.86 20.29
CA MET A 104 12.22 -13.66 20.39
C MET A 104 11.84 -12.61 19.32
N VAL A 105 11.55 -13.05 18.09
CA VAL A 105 11.14 -12.15 17.00
C VAL A 105 9.73 -11.61 17.25
N LYS A 106 8.82 -12.43 17.78
CA LYS A 106 7.48 -11.98 18.21
C LYS A 106 7.57 -10.85 19.24
N LYS A 107 8.46 -10.99 20.23
CA LYS A 107 8.68 -9.98 21.27
C LYS A 107 9.25 -8.67 20.72
N MET A 108 10.14 -8.74 19.72
CA MET A 108 10.71 -7.55 19.08
C MET A 108 9.71 -6.78 18.22
N VAL A 109 8.86 -7.48 17.47
CA VAL A 109 7.81 -6.83 16.65
C VAL A 109 6.71 -6.24 17.52
N GLY A 110 6.35 -6.95 18.60
CA GLY A 110 5.25 -6.55 19.47
C GLY A 110 3.89 -6.66 18.76
N SER A 111 2.87 -6.07 19.39
CA SER A 111 1.52 -5.95 18.81
C SER A 111 0.80 -4.65 19.21
N ALA A 112 1.54 -3.73 19.83
CA ALA A 112 0.99 -2.46 20.27
C ALA A 112 0.73 -1.56 19.06
N PRO A 113 -0.47 -0.96 18.95
CA PRO A 113 -0.72 0.12 18.00
C PRO A 113 0.27 1.27 18.21
N ALA A 114 0.72 1.88 17.12
CA ALA A 114 1.58 3.06 17.15
C ALA A 114 1.20 4.07 16.08
N LEU A 115 1.28 5.36 16.40
CA LEU A 115 1.26 6.44 15.41
C LEU A 115 2.58 6.42 14.64
N ILE A 116 2.64 5.64 13.55
CA ILE A 116 3.89 5.22 12.92
C ILE A 116 4.67 6.39 12.34
N ALA A 117 3.97 7.42 11.86
CA ALA A 117 4.58 8.63 11.34
C ALA A 117 5.27 9.50 12.40
N GLN A 118 5.00 9.24 13.69
CA GLN A 118 5.76 9.81 14.81
C GLN A 118 6.98 8.98 15.20
N LYS A 119 7.11 7.75 14.65
CA LYS A 119 8.19 6.80 14.96
C LYS A 119 9.18 6.64 13.80
N LEU A 120 8.74 6.85 12.57
CA LEU A 120 9.52 6.74 11.36
C LEU A 120 9.36 8.00 10.50
N PRO A 121 10.42 8.48 9.84
CA PRO A 121 10.28 9.47 8.78
C PRO A 121 9.27 9.01 7.75
N THR A 122 8.25 9.83 7.53
CA THR A 122 7.12 9.52 6.66
C THR A 122 6.92 10.63 5.65
N THR A 123 6.83 10.25 4.38
CA THR A 123 6.56 11.16 3.26
C THR A 123 5.34 10.68 2.50
N THR A 124 4.47 11.60 2.12
CA THR A 124 3.29 11.32 1.32
C THR A 124 3.42 11.93 -0.08
N TYR A 125 3.06 11.16 -1.10
CA TYR A 125 2.97 11.63 -2.48
C TYR A 125 1.58 11.35 -3.06
N GLY A 126 1.18 12.09 -4.09
CA GLY A 126 -0.16 11.94 -4.66
C GLY A 126 -1.22 12.79 -3.95
N SER A 127 -2.40 12.82 -4.54
CA SER A 127 -3.58 13.50 -4.02
C SER A 127 -4.86 12.79 -4.51
N LEU A 128 -6.01 13.29 -4.04
CA LEU A 128 -7.32 12.86 -4.54
C LEU A 128 -7.45 13.08 -6.05
N GLU A 129 -7.02 14.25 -6.53
CA GLU A 129 -7.09 14.65 -7.94
C GLU A 129 -6.16 13.80 -8.81
N GLU A 130 -5.01 13.40 -8.27
CA GLU A 130 -4.09 12.48 -8.97
C GLU A 130 -4.57 11.02 -8.93
N GLY A 131 -5.58 10.70 -8.14
CA GLY A 131 -6.16 9.35 -8.05
C GLY A 131 -5.29 8.36 -7.27
N TYR A 132 -4.37 8.82 -6.41
CA TYR A 132 -3.60 7.94 -5.53
C TYR A 132 -3.02 8.70 -4.33
N LEU A 133 -2.75 7.99 -3.25
CA LEU A 133 -1.91 8.47 -2.16
C LEU A 133 -0.86 7.40 -1.84
N GLU A 134 0.42 7.75 -1.99
CA GLU A 134 1.54 6.94 -1.54
C GLU A 134 2.03 7.42 -0.18
N ILE A 135 2.00 6.53 0.81
CA ILE A 135 2.56 6.73 2.14
C ILE A 135 3.87 5.95 2.20
N SER A 136 4.98 6.66 2.27
CA SER A 136 6.30 6.07 2.32
C SER A 136 6.93 6.20 3.71
N LEU A 137 7.15 5.05 4.35
CA LEU A 137 7.70 4.88 5.68
C LEU A 137 9.18 4.51 5.57
N ASP A 138 10.07 5.41 5.96
CA ASP A 138 11.51 5.18 5.90
C ASP A 138 12.02 4.49 7.16
N VAL A 139 12.23 3.18 7.08
CA VAL A 139 12.83 2.42 8.17
C VAL A 139 14.32 2.71 8.27
N THR A 140 14.98 2.98 7.14
CA THR A 140 16.44 3.19 7.06
C THR A 140 16.88 4.49 7.73
N ALA A 141 16.06 5.54 7.64
CA ALA A 141 16.27 6.82 8.31
C ALA A 141 15.63 6.89 9.72
N GLY A 142 14.96 5.82 10.15
CA GLY A 142 14.36 5.72 11.48
C GLY A 142 15.34 5.32 12.59
N PRO A 143 14.85 5.17 13.83
CA PRO A 143 15.65 4.68 14.95
C PRO A 143 16.30 3.32 14.65
N ALA A 144 17.52 3.08 15.13
CA ALA A 144 18.28 1.84 14.88
C ALA A 144 17.47 0.56 15.19
N ILE A 145 16.63 0.61 16.22
CA ILE A 145 15.75 -0.53 16.58
C ILE A 145 14.78 -0.92 15.46
N ALA A 146 14.30 0.03 14.66
CA ALA A 146 13.40 -0.26 13.54
C ALA A 146 14.11 -1.05 12.43
N ASN A 147 15.36 -0.67 12.11
CA ASN A 147 16.21 -1.41 11.17
C ASN A 147 16.53 -2.83 11.66
N THR A 148 16.82 -2.98 12.95
CA THR A 148 17.05 -4.30 13.58
C THR A 148 15.82 -5.19 13.47
N ILE A 149 14.63 -4.67 13.78
CA ILE A 149 13.37 -5.41 13.65
C ILE A 149 13.15 -5.83 12.20
N ALA A 150 13.21 -4.89 11.25
CA ALA A 150 13.01 -5.15 9.84
C ALA A 150 13.96 -6.23 9.30
N THR A 151 15.25 -6.11 9.59
CA THR A 151 16.27 -7.05 9.11
C THR A 151 16.10 -8.43 9.74
N THR A 152 15.72 -8.49 11.02
CA THR A 152 15.48 -9.77 11.71
C THR A 152 14.27 -10.50 11.14
N VAL A 153 13.17 -9.78 10.90
CA VAL A 153 11.97 -10.35 10.27
C VAL A 153 12.28 -10.81 8.85
N ALA A 154 13.00 -10.01 8.07
CA ALA A 154 13.45 -10.38 6.73
C ALA A 154 14.32 -11.65 6.73
N GLY A 155 15.29 -11.75 7.63
CA GLY A 155 16.17 -12.92 7.75
C GLY A 155 15.46 -14.22 8.12
N LYS A 156 14.20 -14.14 8.56
CA LYS A 156 13.32 -15.27 8.89
C LYS A 156 12.03 -15.27 8.07
N SER A 157 11.97 -14.49 7.00
CA SER A 157 10.76 -14.23 6.22
C SER A 157 10.05 -15.49 5.71
N ASP A 158 10.80 -16.55 5.43
CA ASP A 158 10.32 -17.86 4.98
C ASP A 158 9.77 -18.76 6.11
N ALA A 159 9.86 -18.33 7.37
CA ALA A 159 9.39 -19.06 8.55
C ALA A 159 8.54 -18.19 9.49
N VAL A 160 8.09 -17.02 9.04
CA VAL A 160 7.26 -16.11 9.83
C VAL A 160 5.99 -15.73 9.06
N THR A 161 4.95 -15.44 9.84
CA THR A 161 3.69 -14.88 9.35
C THR A 161 3.41 -13.58 10.09
N VAL A 162 3.26 -12.48 9.35
CA VAL A 162 3.08 -11.14 9.91
C VAL A 162 1.85 -10.48 9.27
N ASP A 163 0.93 -10.03 10.11
CA ASP A 163 -0.17 -9.16 9.73
C ASP A 163 0.26 -7.70 9.92
N LEU A 164 0.00 -6.87 8.93
CA LEU A 164 0.30 -5.43 8.93
C LEU A 164 -1.00 -4.67 8.69
N ALA A 165 -1.46 -3.95 9.70
CA ALA A 165 -2.70 -3.18 9.66
C ALA A 165 -2.43 -1.68 9.77
N PHE A 166 -3.16 -0.89 8.98
CA PHE A 166 -3.12 0.57 8.99
C PHE A 166 -4.50 1.15 9.20
N LEU A 167 -4.59 2.17 10.04
CA LEU A 167 -5.82 2.87 10.42
C LEU A 167 -5.55 4.37 10.51
N ILE A 168 -6.64 5.14 10.59
CA ILE A 168 -6.58 6.56 10.96
C ILE A 168 -7.08 6.68 12.39
N GLU A 169 -6.28 7.31 13.24
CA GLU A 169 -6.67 7.66 14.60
C GLU A 169 -7.84 8.66 14.56
N GLY A 170 -8.95 8.28 15.19
CA GLY A 170 -10.01 9.22 15.50
C GLY A 170 -9.67 9.97 16.78
N LEU A 171 -9.59 11.30 16.74
CA LEU A 171 -9.32 12.14 17.91
C LEU A 171 -10.59 12.79 18.48
N VAL A 172 -11.72 12.72 17.77
CA VAL A 172 -13.01 13.27 18.18
C VAL A 172 -14.04 12.14 18.26
N ASP A 173 -14.62 11.92 19.45
CA ASP A 173 -15.40 10.72 19.78
C ASP A 173 -16.47 10.37 18.73
N GLU A 174 -17.64 11.02 18.73
CA GLU A 174 -18.76 10.59 17.88
C GLU A 174 -18.57 10.93 16.38
N GLU A 175 -17.65 11.83 16.04
CA GLU A 175 -17.41 12.25 14.65
C GLU A 175 -16.41 11.37 13.90
N GLU A 176 -15.43 10.79 14.62
CA GLU A 176 -14.30 10.06 14.02
C GLU A 176 -14.24 8.59 14.49
N LEU A 177 -15.02 8.18 15.51
CA LEU A 177 -15.09 6.80 15.98
C LEU A 177 -16.34 6.06 15.46
N PRO A 178 -16.29 4.71 15.39
CA PRO A 178 -15.11 3.87 15.55
C PRO A 178 -14.11 4.02 14.39
N GLU A 179 -12.82 3.91 14.70
CA GLU A 179 -11.76 3.84 13.68
C GLU A 179 -12.01 2.67 12.73
N GLN A 180 -11.73 2.86 11.44
CA GLN A 180 -11.80 1.80 10.44
C GLN A 180 -10.43 1.48 9.87
N LEU A 181 -10.24 0.18 9.55
CA LEU A 181 -9.06 -0.30 8.85
C LEU A 181 -8.99 0.35 7.46
N LEU A 182 -7.87 1.01 7.17
CA LEU A 182 -7.52 1.49 5.84
C LEU A 182 -6.96 0.38 4.98
N ALA A 183 -6.04 -0.41 5.55
CA ALA A 183 -5.34 -1.46 4.87
C ALA A 183 -4.98 -2.57 5.86
N LEU A 184 -5.10 -3.82 5.43
CA LEU A 184 -4.66 -4.98 6.16
C LEU A 184 -4.13 -6.00 5.16
N PHE A 185 -2.90 -6.45 5.37
CA PHE A 185 -2.32 -7.51 4.57
C PHE A 185 -1.44 -8.42 5.42
N ARG A 186 -1.34 -9.68 4.99
CA ARG A 186 -0.51 -10.71 5.61
C ARG A 186 0.65 -11.05 4.69
N LEU A 187 1.85 -11.09 5.26
CA LEU A 187 3.01 -11.73 4.67
C LEU A 187 3.15 -13.11 5.32
N HIS A 188 3.07 -14.17 4.53
CA HIS A 188 3.12 -15.55 5.01
C HIS A 188 4.27 -16.30 4.34
N HIS A 189 5.30 -16.63 5.12
CA HIS A 189 6.46 -17.44 4.69
C HIS A 189 7.07 -16.94 3.37
N VAL A 190 7.28 -15.62 3.27
CA VAL A 190 7.78 -14.97 2.06
C VAL A 190 9.24 -15.35 1.84
N ASN A 191 9.51 -16.20 0.84
CA ASN A 191 10.88 -16.53 0.48
C ASN A 191 11.48 -15.45 -0.44
N MET A 192 12.16 -14.48 0.16
CA MET A 192 12.79 -13.37 -0.58
C MET A 192 13.95 -13.79 -1.51
N LYS A 193 14.45 -15.03 -1.41
CA LYS A 193 15.46 -15.56 -2.36
C LYS A 193 14.83 -16.07 -3.66
N LYS A 194 13.53 -16.38 -3.62
CA LYS A 194 12.76 -16.92 -4.75
C LYS A 194 11.80 -15.88 -5.35
N THR A 195 11.71 -14.68 -4.77
CA THR A 195 10.92 -13.59 -5.34
C THR A 195 11.51 -13.17 -6.68
N LEU A 196 10.68 -13.22 -7.72
CA LEU A 196 11.04 -12.83 -9.07
C LEU A 196 11.08 -11.30 -9.20
N ASN A 197 11.84 -10.82 -10.18
CA ASN A 197 11.74 -9.43 -10.59
C ASN A 197 10.33 -9.17 -11.15
N THR A 198 9.55 -8.35 -10.44
CA THR A 198 8.15 -8.07 -10.75
C THR A 198 7.96 -7.29 -12.05
N GLU A 199 8.96 -6.54 -12.50
CA GLU A 199 8.87 -5.77 -13.76
C GLU A 199 8.93 -6.69 -14.99
N VAL A 200 9.73 -7.75 -14.94
CA VAL A 200 9.93 -8.69 -16.07
C VAL A 200 8.71 -9.58 -16.27
N LYS A 201 8.28 -10.27 -15.21
CA LYS A 201 7.22 -11.30 -15.31
C LYS A 201 5.85 -10.70 -15.66
N TRP A 202 5.56 -9.50 -15.17
CA TRP A 202 4.29 -8.84 -15.46
C TRP A 202 4.14 -8.49 -16.95
N ALA A 203 5.22 -8.03 -17.58
CA ALA A 203 5.20 -7.69 -19.01
C ALA A 203 4.90 -8.93 -19.88
N GLU A 204 5.36 -10.11 -19.46
CA GLU A 204 5.06 -11.39 -20.08
C GLU A 204 3.59 -11.79 -19.83
N ASP A 205 3.14 -11.77 -18.57
CA ASP A 205 1.76 -12.12 -18.18
C ASP A 205 0.70 -11.24 -18.87
N ILE A 206 0.95 -9.93 -19.06
CA ILE A 206 0.05 -9.05 -19.83
C ILE A 206 0.03 -9.44 -21.30
N LYS A 207 1.18 -9.69 -21.93
CA LYS A 207 1.22 -10.06 -23.36
C LYS A 207 0.41 -11.32 -23.59
N GLU A 208 0.59 -12.34 -22.75
CA GLU A 208 -0.18 -13.58 -22.82
C GLU A 208 -1.69 -13.33 -22.63
N ARG A 209 -2.08 -12.52 -21.64
CA ARG A 209 -3.50 -12.22 -21.36
C ARG A 209 -4.15 -11.29 -22.38
N ALA A 210 -3.41 -10.37 -22.98
CA ALA A 210 -3.87 -9.50 -24.06
C ALA A 210 -4.06 -10.31 -25.35
N VAL A 211 -3.17 -11.25 -25.65
CA VAL A 211 -3.32 -12.22 -26.75
C VAL A 211 -4.56 -13.10 -26.55
N LEU A 212 -4.83 -13.53 -25.32
CA LEU A 212 -6.04 -14.31 -24.97
C LEU A 212 -7.36 -13.50 -25.04
N ARG A 213 -7.31 -12.17 -24.99
CA ARG A 213 -8.51 -11.28 -25.05
C ARG A 213 -8.78 -10.69 -26.42
N MET A 214 -7.89 -10.87 -27.41
CA MET A 214 -8.25 -10.58 -28.79
C MET A 214 -9.07 -11.76 -29.31
N PRO A 215 -10.36 -11.58 -29.64
CA PRO A 215 -11.09 -12.62 -30.35
C PRO A 215 -10.29 -12.89 -31.62
N ASN A 216 -9.98 -14.15 -31.91
CA ASN A 216 -9.67 -14.55 -33.27
C ASN A 216 -10.77 -13.92 -34.14
N SER A 217 -10.36 -13.10 -35.10
CA SER A 217 -11.21 -12.45 -36.08
C SER A 217 -11.85 -13.50 -37.00
N GLY A 218 -12.75 -14.30 -36.43
CA GLY A 218 -13.37 -15.45 -37.05
C GLY A 218 -14.68 -15.78 -36.37
N GLY A 219 -15.75 -15.12 -36.84
CA GLY A 219 -17.11 -15.64 -36.79
C GLY A 219 -17.83 -15.56 -35.44
N VAL A 220 -18.78 -14.63 -35.35
CA VAL A 220 -19.89 -14.69 -34.39
C VAL A 220 -20.81 -15.83 -34.82
N GLU A 221 -21.05 -16.81 -33.95
CA GLU A 221 -22.26 -17.65 -34.02
C GLU A 221 -23.09 -17.43 -32.75
N MET A 222 -24.33 -16.99 -32.96
CA MET A 222 -25.33 -16.74 -31.92
C MET A 222 -26.02 -18.03 -31.50
N LEU A 223 -26.23 -18.22 -30.20
CA LEU A 223 -27.42 -18.84 -29.62
C LEU A 223 -27.81 -18.10 -28.34
#